data_AF-A0A382QWH8-F1
#
_entry.id   AF-A0A382QWH8-F1
#
_cell.length_a   1.000
_cell.length_b   1.000
_cell.length_c   1.000
_cell.angle_alpha   90.00
_cell.angle_beta   90.00
_cell.angle_gamma   90.00
#
_symmetry.space_group_name_H-M   'P 1'
#
loop_
_entity.id
_entity.type
_entity.pdbx_description
1 polymer ?
#
loop_
_entity_poly.entity_id
_entity_poly.type
_entity_poly.pdbx_seq_one_letter_code
_entity_poly.pdbx_strand_id
1 'polypeptide(L)'
;MNPKKNVWLAVTILLSLTVNLAGHRVSAQHVDSLEVVRARFVGNYELVRYVSFQPDGKVTPRNYVARIMYDPLGNMSAIGMPNDLPQRAAVSGGERTVGGFAYFGKAEIDIAAGTVTHHVVGAPIRPELVGQ
;
A
#
# COMPACT_ATOMS: atom_id res chain seq x y z
N MET A 1 -33.36 -76.10 -12.20
CA MET A 1 -32.46 -76.04 -11.02
C MET A 1 -31.56 -74.81 -11.12
N ASN A 2 -31.62 -73.94 -10.11
CA ASN A 2 -30.49 -73.09 -9.67
C ASN A 2 -29.57 -73.98 -8.77
N PRO A 3 -28.46 -73.50 -8.14
CA PRO A 3 -27.75 -72.21 -8.22
C PRO A 3 -26.32 -72.41 -8.82
N LYS A 4 -25.30 -71.52 -8.77
CA LYS A 4 -25.04 -70.25 -8.07
C LYS A 4 -24.39 -69.21 -9.02
N LYS A 5 -24.20 -67.97 -8.54
CA LYS A 5 -23.21 -67.01 -9.06
C LYS A 5 -22.06 -66.91 -8.05
N ASN A 6 -20.81 -67.04 -8.48
CA ASN A 6 -19.65 -66.83 -7.62
C ASN A 6 -19.27 -65.34 -7.64
N VAL A 7 -19.59 -64.65 -6.54
CA VAL A 7 -19.20 -63.25 -6.33
C VAL A 7 -17.71 -63.18 -6.00
N TRP A 8 -16.93 -62.49 -6.83
CA TRP A 8 -15.56 -62.10 -6.47
C TRP A 8 -15.61 -60.93 -5.49
N LEU A 9 -15.05 -61.12 -4.30
CA LEU A 9 -15.03 -60.11 -3.25
C LEU A 9 -13.89 -59.12 -3.52
N ALA A 10 -14.19 -58.02 -4.23
CA ALA A 10 -13.26 -56.91 -4.37
C ALA A 10 -13.14 -56.16 -3.04
N VAL A 11 -12.07 -56.42 -2.29
CA VAL A 11 -11.74 -55.67 -1.07
C VAL A 11 -11.20 -54.29 -1.46
N THR A 12 -12.10 -53.32 -1.59
CA THR A 12 -11.73 -51.91 -1.80
C THR A 12 -11.15 -51.35 -0.50
N ILE A 13 -9.82 -51.25 -0.42
CA ILE A 13 -9.15 -50.51 0.66
C ILE A 13 -9.41 -49.02 0.43
N LEU A 14 -10.39 -48.48 1.16
CA LEU A 14 -10.72 -47.06 1.11
C LEU A 14 -9.68 -46.27 1.92
N LEU A 15 -8.60 -45.84 1.27
CA LEU A 15 -7.60 -44.98 1.90
C LEU A 15 -8.20 -43.58 2.12
N SER A 16 -8.74 -43.33 3.32
CA SER A 16 -9.37 -42.06 3.68
C SER A 16 -8.31 -40.96 3.85
N LEU A 17 -7.97 -40.29 2.74
CA LEU A 17 -7.15 -39.08 2.76
C LEU A 17 -8.00 -37.89 3.27
N THR A 18 -8.14 -37.78 4.59
CA THR A 18 -8.76 -36.62 5.24
C THR A 18 -7.83 -35.40 5.16
N VAL A 19 -7.76 -34.79 3.97
CA VAL A 19 -7.17 -33.46 3.80
C VAL A 19 -7.96 -32.50 4.68
N ASN A 20 -7.29 -31.91 5.68
CA ASN A 20 -7.90 -31.00 6.63
C ASN A 20 -8.30 -29.68 5.94
N LEU A 21 -9.52 -29.66 5.42
CA LEU A 21 -10.09 -28.54 4.64
C LEU A 21 -10.21 -27.23 5.44
N ALA A 22 -10.06 -27.29 6.77
CA ALA A 22 -10.07 -26.14 7.66
C ALA A 22 -8.87 -25.18 7.42
N GLY A 23 -7.67 -25.72 7.20
CA GLY A 23 -6.45 -24.89 7.06
C GLY A 23 -6.44 -24.02 5.80
N HIS A 24 -7.03 -24.50 4.70
CA HIS A 24 -7.10 -23.74 3.45
C HIS A 24 -8.12 -22.59 3.51
N ARG A 25 -9.22 -22.77 4.24
CA ARG A 25 -10.30 -21.76 4.32
C ARG A 25 -9.86 -20.49 5.05
N VAL A 26 -9.12 -20.63 6.14
CA VAL A 26 -8.59 -19.48 6.91
C VAL A 26 -7.61 -18.67 6.07
N SER A 27 -6.73 -19.35 5.32
CA SER A 27 -5.74 -18.67 4.46
C SER A 27 -6.40 -17.90 3.32
N ALA A 28 -7.38 -18.50 2.62
CA ALA A 28 -8.13 -17.84 1.55
C ALA A 28 -8.91 -16.61 2.06
N GLN A 29 -9.68 -16.75 3.15
CA GLN A 29 -10.42 -15.63 3.74
C GLN A 29 -9.51 -14.49 4.21
N HIS A 30 -8.29 -14.81 4.66
CA HIS A 30 -7.30 -13.80 5.04
C HIS A 30 -6.77 -13.05 3.81
N VAL A 31 -6.37 -13.77 2.74
CA VAL A 31 -5.91 -13.15 1.49
C VAL A 31 -6.99 -12.24 0.88
N ASP A 32 -8.24 -12.72 0.78
CA ASP A 32 -9.39 -11.92 0.31
C ASP A 32 -9.55 -10.63 1.14
N SER A 33 -9.38 -10.72 2.47
CA SER A 33 -9.46 -9.55 3.35
C SER A 33 -8.34 -8.54 3.10
N LEU A 34 -7.12 -9.00 2.82
CA LEU A 34 -5.97 -8.14 2.52
C LEU A 34 -6.12 -7.45 1.16
N GLU A 35 -6.63 -8.15 0.13
CA GLU A 35 -6.93 -7.53 -1.16
C GLU A 35 -8.03 -6.48 -1.07
N VAL A 36 -9.09 -6.73 -0.28
CA VAL A 36 -10.12 -5.73 0.01
C VAL A 36 -9.55 -4.50 0.72
N VAL A 37 -8.61 -4.65 1.65
CA VAL A 37 -7.94 -3.51 2.29
C VAL A 37 -7.02 -2.76 1.31
N ARG A 38 -6.26 -3.47 0.47
CA ARG A 38 -5.45 -2.86 -0.60
C ARG A 38 -6.30 -2.07 -1.59
N ALA A 39 -7.46 -2.60 -2.00
CA ALA A 39 -8.40 -1.92 -2.89
C ALA A 39 -8.97 -0.64 -2.28
N ARG A 40 -9.17 -0.59 -0.96
CA ARG A 40 -9.59 0.62 -0.22
C ARG A 40 -8.50 1.69 -0.09
N PHE A 41 -7.24 1.35 -0.37
CA PHE A 41 -6.13 2.30 -0.38
C PHE A 41 -6.03 3.10 -1.69
N VAL A 42 -6.70 2.65 -2.75
CA VAL A 42 -6.84 3.40 -4.00
C VAL A 42 -7.70 4.65 -3.74
N GLY A 43 -7.17 5.82 -4.06
CA GLY A 43 -7.88 7.07 -3.81
C GLY A 43 -6.99 8.31 -3.88
N ASN A 44 -7.61 9.44 -3.53
CA ASN A 44 -6.96 10.74 -3.41
C ASN A 44 -7.11 11.21 -1.96
N TYR A 45 -6.00 11.59 -1.34
CA TYR A 45 -5.94 11.93 0.08
C TYR A 45 -5.36 13.33 0.25
N GLU A 46 -5.95 14.12 1.15
CA GLU A 46 -5.46 15.44 1.51
C GLU A 46 -4.69 15.39 2.84
N LEU A 47 -3.64 16.20 2.95
CA LEU A 47 -2.82 16.27 4.15
C LEU A 47 -3.57 16.97 5.29
N VAL A 48 -3.96 16.20 6.32
CA VAL A 48 -4.60 16.74 7.53
C VAL A 48 -3.57 17.36 8.50
N ARG A 49 -2.39 16.77 8.65
CA ARG A 49 -1.35 17.23 9.57
C ARG A 49 0.04 16.77 9.13
N TYR A 50 1.01 17.68 9.11
CA TYR A 50 2.43 17.37 8.92
C TYR A 50 3.25 17.90 10.11
N VAL A 51 4.17 17.08 10.61
CA VAL A 51 5.07 17.41 11.73
C VAL A 51 6.47 16.86 11.45
N SER A 52 7.48 17.46 12.05
CA SER A 52 8.82 16.89 12.17
C SER A 52 9.15 16.62 13.64
N PHE A 53 9.68 15.43 13.92
CA PHE A 53 10.24 15.05 15.21
C PHE A 53 11.71 15.45 15.25
N GLN A 54 12.11 16.09 16.34
CA GLN A 54 13.50 16.45 16.63
C GLN A 54 14.17 15.36 17.51
N PRO A 55 15.51 15.30 17.59
CA PRO A 55 16.22 14.30 18.40
C PRO A 55 15.90 14.35 19.91
N ASP A 56 15.45 15.50 20.42
CA ASP A 56 14.96 15.71 21.80
C ASP A 56 13.49 15.28 22.01
N GLY A 57 12.85 14.70 20.98
CA GLY A 57 11.43 14.34 20.98
C GLY A 57 10.48 15.50 20.68
N LYS A 58 10.98 16.73 20.48
CA LYS A 58 10.14 17.90 20.20
C LYS A 58 9.44 17.77 18.86
N VAL A 59 8.10 17.91 18.87
CA VAL A 59 7.26 17.88 17.67
C VAL A 59 7.09 19.30 17.14
N THR A 60 7.61 19.59 15.96
CA THR A 60 7.42 20.88 15.27
C THR A 60 6.41 20.72 14.13
N PRO A 61 5.27 21.42 14.13
CA PRO A 61 4.32 21.38 13.02
C PRO A 61 4.92 21.98 11.75
N ARG A 62 4.51 21.46 10.60
CA ARG A 62 4.89 21.95 9.26
C ARG A 62 3.63 22.53 8.60
N ASN A 63 3.64 23.83 8.31
CA ASN A 63 2.50 24.54 7.72
C ASN A 63 2.44 24.31 6.19
N TYR A 64 1.90 23.15 5.78
CA TYR A 64 1.87 22.70 4.38
C TYR A 64 0.43 22.40 3.93
N VAL A 65 0.17 22.61 2.64
CA VAL A 65 -0.92 21.96 1.90
C VAL A 65 -0.31 20.88 1.02
N ALA A 66 -0.89 19.68 1.02
CA ALA A 66 -0.41 18.57 0.19
C ALA A 66 -1.51 17.57 -0.13
N ARG A 67 -1.29 16.81 -1.20
CA ARG A 67 -2.10 15.68 -1.63
C ARG A 67 -1.23 14.49 -2.00
N ILE A 68 -1.76 13.29 -1.79
CA ILE A 68 -1.18 12.04 -2.29
C ILE A 68 -2.29 11.21 -2.94
N MET A 69 -1.97 10.56 -4.05
CA MET A 69 -2.86 9.63 -4.74
C MET A 69 -2.22 8.26 -4.86
N TYR A 70 -3.06 7.22 -4.82
CA TYR A 70 -2.71 5.83 -5.12
C TYR A 70 -3.71 5.31 -6.15
N ASP A 71 -3.23 4.67 -7.22
CA ASP A 71 -4.08 4.18 -8.31
C ASP A 71 -4.23 2.62 -8.29
N PRO A 72 -5.20 2.05 -9.04
CA PRO A 72 -5.39 0.60 -9.11
C PRO A 72 -4.21 -0.19 -9.69
N LEU A 73 -3.24 0.48 -10.32
CA LEU A 73 -2.06 -0.13 -10.95
C LEU A 73 -0.84 -0.09 -10.00
N GLY A 74 -1.05 0.29 -8.73
CA GLY A 74 -0.01 0.42 -7.72
C GLY A 74 0.93 1.60 -7.95
N ASN A 75 0.57 2.57 -8.79
CA ASN A 75 1.31 3.82 -8.89
C ASN A 75 0.89 4.78 -7.77
N MET A 76 1.79 5.69 -7.43
CA MET A 76 1.54 6.80 -6.53
C MET A 76 2.08 8.10 -7.10
N SER A 77 1.46 9.23 -6.74
CA SER A 77 2.10 10.54 -6.82
C SER A 77 1.74 11.39 -5.60
N ALA A 78 2.70 12.19 -5.14
CA ALA A 78 2.55 13.07 -3.99
C ALA A 78 3.08 14.46 -4.34
N ILE A 79 2.34 15.48 -3.95
CA ILE A 79 2.72 16.88 -4.13
C ILE A 79 2.30 17.70 -2.91
N GLY A 80 3.17 18.59 -2.45
CA GLY A 80 2.89 19.46 -1.33
C GLY A 80 3.78 20.68 -1.31
N MET A 81 3.26 21.78 -0.78
CA MET A 81 3.99 23.03 -0.63
C MET A 81 3.71 23.68 0.74
N PRO A 82 4.65 24.47 1.27
CA PRO A 82 4.37 25.39 2.37
C PRO A 82 3.20 26.32 2.02
N ASN A 83 2.29 26.55 2.96
CA ASN A 83 1.15 27.45 2.76
C ASN A 83 1.56 28.92 2.56
N ASP A 84 2.78 29.29 2.93
CA ASP A 84 3.38 30.63 2.77
C ASP A 84 4.16 30.79 1.45
N LEU A 85 4.28 29.72 0.64
CA LEU A 85 5.06 29.75 -0.60
C LEU A 85 4.54 30.78 -1.62
N PRO A 86 3.21 30.98 -1.82
CA PRO A 86 2.70 32.02 -2.71
C PRO A 86 3.08 33.44 -2.26
N GLN A 87 3.05 33.73 -0.96
CA GLN A 87 3.43 35.02 -0.40
C GLN A 87 4.93 35.27 -0.56
N ARG A 88 5.76 34.24 -0.33
CA ARG A 88 7.21 34.32 -0.59
C ARG A 88 7.53 34.57 -2.07
N ALA A 89 6.80 33.93 -2.99
CA ALA A 89 6.93 34.18 -4.42
C ALA A 89 6.47 35.60 -4.83
N ALA A 90 5.46 36.17 -4.17
CA ALA A 90 5.01 37.53 -4.43
C ALA A 90 6.04 38.61 -4.04
N VAL A 91 6.92 38.33 -3.07
CA VAL A 91 7.96 39.26 -2.60
C VAL A 91 9.36 38.95 -3.15
N SER A 92 9.53 37.93 -4.00
CA SER A 92 10.85 37.51 -4.52
C SER A 92 11.41 38.39 -5.63
N GLY A 93 10.76 39.51 -5.98
CA GLY A 93 11.22 40.41 -7.05
C GLY A 93 11.26 39.78 -8.45
N GLY A 94 10.58 38.64 -8.65
CA GLY A 94 10.62 37.85 -9.89
C GLY A 94 11.58 36.66 -9.86
N GLU A 95 12.36 36.48 -8.79
CA GLU A 95 13.20 35.28 -8.63
C GLU A 95 12.35 34.02 -8.41
N ARG A 96 12.81 32.88 -8.96
CA ARG A 96 12.14 31.59 -8.84
C ARG A 96 12.18 31.10 -7.39
N THR A 97 11.07 31.29 -6.67
CA THR A 97 10.88 30.72 -5.34
C THR A 97 10.59 29.23 -5.43
N VAL A 98 11.38 28.39 -4.75
CA VAL A 98 11.21 26.93 -4.71
C VAL A 98 10.93 26.48 -3.28
N GLY A 99 10.06 25.49 -3.12
CA GLY A 99 9.78 24.86 -1.83
C GLY A 99 8.80 23.70 -1.98
N GLY A 100 8.67 22.92 -0.91
CA GLY A 100 7.76 21.77 -0.89
C GLY A 100 8.40 20.47 -1.37
N PHE A 101 7.56 19.59 -1.90
CA PHE A 101 7.94 18.31 -2.50
C PHE A 101 6.99 17.97 -3.64
N ALA A 102 7.51 17.27 -4.64
CA ALA A 102 6.73 16.60 -5.67
C ALA A 102 7.49 15.34 -6.05
N TYR A 103 6.84 14.18 -6.04
CA TYR A 103 7.44 12.90 -6.41
C TYR A 103 6.40 11.87 -6.87
N PHE A 104 6.81 10.92 -7.69
CA PHE A 104 5.97 9.85 -8.22
C PHE A 104 6.75 8.52 -8.33
N GLY A 105 6.02 7.40 -8.33
CA GLY A 105 6.63 6.06 -8.25
C GLY A 105 5.62 4.93 -8.12
N LYS A 106 6.08 3.78 -7.63
CA LYS A 106 5.22 2.68 -7.19
C LYS A 106 4.99 2.76 -5.68
N ALA A 107 3.80 2.34 -5.24
CA ALA A 107 3.49 2.11 -3.84
C ALA A 107 3.42 0.61 -3.56
N GLU A 108 4.17 0.17 -2.57
CA GLU A 108 4.05 -1.15 -1.96
C GLU A 108 3.37 -0.98 -0.60
N ILE A 109 2.36 -1.81 -0.33
CA ILE A 109 1.53 -1.70 0.88
C ILE A 109 1.65 -3.02 1.64
N ASP A 110 2.34 -2.99 2.77
CA ASP A 110 2.38 -4.08 3.74
C ASP A 110 1.34 -3.83 4.83
N ILE A 111 0.21 -4.53 4.70
CA ILE A 111 -0.91 -4.45 5.64
C ILE A 111 -0.59 -5.11 7.00
N ALA A 112 0.32 -6.09 7.03
CA ALA A 112 0.70 -6.78 8.26
C ALA A 112 1.65 -5.92 9.11
N ALA A 113 2.59 -5.22 8.46
CA ALA A 113 3.44 -4.22 9.11
C ALA A 113 2.75 -2.86 9.32
N GLY A 114 1.66 -2.58 8.60
CA GLY A 114 0.96 -1.30 8.64
C GLY A 114 1.73 -0.17 7.94
N THR A 115 2.55 -0.51 6.94
CA THR A 115 3.47 0.41 6.26
C THR A 115 3.16 0.56 4.77
N VAL A 116 3.51 1.72 4.22
CA VAL A 116 3.52 1.98 2.78
C VAL A 116 4.91 2.43 2.37
N THR A 117 5.52 1.71 1.44
CA THR A 117 6.83 2.01 0.87
C THR A 117 6.65 2.67 -0.49
N HIS A 118 7.34 3.80 -0.71
CA HIS A 118 7.30 4.55 -1.96
C HIS A 118 8.58 4.30 -2.75
N HIS A 119 8.49 3.48 -3.80
CA HIS A 119 9.57 3.23 -4.75
C HIS A 119 9.61 4.39 -5.76
N VAL A 120 10.32 5.47 -5.40
CA VAL A 120 10.28 6.74 -6.14
C VAL A 120 11.12 6.67 -7.42
N VAL A 121 10.50 7.01 -8.56
CA VAL A 121 11.16 7.01 -9.89
C VAL A 121 11.39 8.42 -10.44
N GLY A 122 10.75 9.44 -9.87
CA GLY A 122 10.97 10.83 -10.25
C GLY A 122 10.56 11.82 -9.17
N ALA A 123 11.40 12.84 -8.92
CA ALA A 123 11.18 13.85 -7.89
C ALA A 123 11.85 15.20 -8.27
N PRO A 124 11.17 16.10 -9.00
CA PRO A 124 11.81 17.30 -9.59
C PRO A 124 12.35 18.34 -8.60
N ILE A 125 11.93 18.29 -7.32
CA ILE A 125 12.41 19.20 -6.26
C ILE A 125 13.40 18.51 -5.31
N ARG A 126 13.36 17.17 -5.27
CA ARG A 126 14.05 16.32 -4.28
C ARG A 126 14.65 15.08 -4.99
N PRO A 127 15.57 15.27 -5.95
CA PRO A 127 16.06 14.19 -6.81
C PRO A 127 16.72 13.05 -6.02
N GLU A 128 17.23 13.32 -4.83
CA GLU A 128 17.83 12.33 -3.93
C GLU A 128 16.84 11.33 -3.33
N LEU A 129 15.54 11.49 -3.57
CA LEU A 129 14.51 10.48 -3.26
C LEU A 129 14.47 9.34 -4.28
N VAL A 130 14.99 9.53 -5.50
CA VAL A 130 14.88 8.54 -6.57
C VAL A 130 15.79 7.34 -6.29
N GLY A 131 15.22 6.14 -6.30
CA GLY A 131 15.95 4.89 -6.04
C GLY A 131 16.29 4.61 -4.57
N GLN A 132 15.64 5.30 -3.64
CA GLN A 132 15.61 4.96 -2.20
C GLN A 132 14.52 3.90 -1.91
#